data_AF-A0A3D9HC33-F1
#
_entry.id   AF-A0A3D9HC33-F1
#
_cell.length_a   1.000
_cell.length_b   1.000
_cell.length_c   1.000
_cell.angle_alpha   90.00
_cell.angle_beta   90.00
_cell.angle_gamma   90.00
#
_symmetry.space_group_name_H-M   'P 1'
#
loop_
_entity.id
_entity.type
_entity.pdbx_description
1 polymer ?
#
loop_
_entity_poly.entity_id
_entity_poly.type
_entity_poly.pdbx_seq_one_letter_code
_entity_poly.pdbx_strand_id
1 'polypeptide(L)'
;MKYKCPKCDNATYEIGEMKATGGTLSKIFVTKHIKQTMRTFTFVILCILLFGAQTTFGQNKTDIIIGSQFIIKSSILNEERTCLISIPDSYNDSTEVAKKYPIIILLDGYTHFKTASGIVHFMSSNRNRNNLIPESIIIAIKNVDRERDFTVTKIKTLN
;
A
#
# COMPACT_ATOMS: atom_id res chain seq x y z
N MET A 1 -1.41 14.13 -12.91
CA MET A 1 -0.50 12.97 -12.84
C MET A 1 -0.38 12.37 -14.23
N LYS A 2 0.83 12.04 -14.70
CA LYS A 2 1.05 11.25 -15.93
C LYS A 2 1.33 9.81 -15.51
N TYR A 3 0.31 8.95 -15.53
CA TYR A 3 0.51 7.52 -15.26
C TYR A 3 1.01 6.84 -16.54
N LYS A 4 2.12 6.09 -16.45
CA LYS A 4 2.58 5.21 -17.52
C LYS A 4 2.41 3.78 -17.03
N CYS A 5 1.67 2.96 -17.79
CA CYS A 5 1.49 1.57 -17.41
C CYS A 5 2.84 0.85 -17.46
N PRO A 6 3.34 0.26 -16.35
CA PRO A 6 4.64 -0.41 -16.34
C PRO A 6 4.66 -1.72 -17.14
N LYS A 7 3.50 -2.27 -17.53
CA LYS A 7 3.40 -3.51 -18.30
C LYS A 7 3.42 -3.31 -19.82
N CYS A 8 2.72 -2.28 -20.30
CA CYS A 8 2.54 -2.06 -21.74
C CYS A 8 3.08 -0.70 -22.22
N ASP A 9 3.73 0.06 -21.34
CA ASP A 9 4.27 1.40 -21.59
C ASP A 9 3.24 2.42 -22.12
N ASN A 10 1.96 2.08 -22.12
CA ASN A 10 0.91 2.95 -22.58
C ASN A 10 0.72 4.11 -21.61
N ALA A 11 0.64 5.32 -22.17
CA ALA A 11 0.39 6.56 -21.44
C ALA A 11 -0.97 7.17 -21.77
N THR A 12 -1.75 6.54 -22.67
CA THR A 12 -3.12 6.97 -22.96
C THR A 12 -4.09 6.30 -21.99
N TYR A 13 -4.83 7.12 -21.24
CA TYR A 13 -5.89 6.69 -20.35
C TYR A 13 -6.94 7.80 -20.31
N GLU A 14 -8.20 7.40 -20.24
CA GLU A 14 -9.30 8.33 -20.01
C GLU A 14 -9.36 8.64 -18.52
N ILE A 15 -9.27 9.92 -18.16
CA ILE A 15 -9.40 10.36 -16.78
C ILE A 15 -10.87 10.65 -16.53
N GLY A 16 -11.54 9.81 -15.75
CA GLY A 16 -12.82 10.16 -15.14
C GLY A 16 -12.63 11.19 -14.03
N GLU A 17 -13.62 12.04 -13.77
CA GLU A 17 -13.59 12.94 -12.61
C GLU A 17 -13.51 12.12 -11.32
N MET A 18 -12.38 12.18 -10.63
CA MET A 18 -12.24 11.62 -9.29
C MET A 18 -12.62 12.68 -8.25
N LYS A 19 -13.83 12.61 -7.70
CA LYS A 19 -14.20 13.38 -6.50
C LYS A 19 -13.91 12.54 -5.25
N ALA A 20 -12.72 12.71 -4.69
CA ALA A 20 -12.45 12.24 -3.33
C ALA A 20 -13.12 13.20 -2.34
N THR A 21 -14.33 12.87 -1.89
CA THR A 21 -15.03 13.63 -0.84
C THR A 21 -14.58 13.13 0.52
N GLY A 22 -13.38 13.56 0.93
CA GLY A 22 -12.94 13.46 2.32
C GLY A 22 -13.42 14.68 3.11
N GLY A 23 -14.54 14.55 3.82
CA GLY A 23 -14.92 15.45 4.92
C GLY A 23 -15.32 16.90 4.57
N THR A 24 -16.05 17.51 5.50
CA THR A 24 -16.92 18.68 5.34
C THR A 24 -16.22 20.03 5.24
N LEU A 25 -15.16 20.21 4.43
CA LEU A 25 -14.45 21.52 4.34
C LEU A 25 -13.92 21.90 2.95
N SER A 26 -14.60 21.51 1.87
CA SER A 26 -14.36 22.12 0.55
C SER A 26 -15.12 23.45 0.43
N LYS A 27 -14.67 24.49 1.15
CA LYS A 27 -15.20 25.85 0.93
C LYS A 27 -14.68 26.40 -0.38
N ILE A 28 -15.63 26.64 -1.26
CA ILE A 28 -15.58 27.35 -2.53
C ILE A 28 -14.90 28.71 -2.32
N PHE A 29 -13.77 28.94 -2.99
CA PHE A 29 -13.25 30.29 -3.17
C PHE A 29 -13.92 30.89 -4.41
N VAL A 30 -14.98 31.67 -4.22
CA VAL A 30 -15.57 32.47 -5.30
C VAL A 30 -14.66 33.66 -5.51
N THR A 31 -13.89 33.67 -6.60
CA THR A 31 -13.13 34.84 -7.02
C THR A 31 -14.08 35.89 -7.58
N LYS A 32 -14.13 37.05 -6.93
CA LYS A 32 -14.85 38.23 -7.40
C LYS A 32 -14.11 38.84 -8.59
N HIS A 33 -14.83 39.12 -9.67
CA HIS A 33 -14.32 39.82 -10.85
C HIS A 33 -13.69 41.17 -10.48
N ILE A 34 -12.43 41.39 -10.90
CA ILE A 34 -11.80 42.72 -10.93
C ILE A 34 -11.49 43.05 -12.39
N LYS A 35 -12.24 44.02 -12.89
CA LYS A 35 -11.98 44.75 -14.14
C LYS A 35 -10.84 45.74 -13.82
N GLN A 36 -9.83 45.82 -14.71
CA GLN A 36 -9.10 47.05 -15.12
C GLN A 36 -7.57 46.86 -15.30
N THR A 37 -7.12 47.23 -16.51
CA THR A 37 -5.78 47.65 -16.97
C THR A 37 -4.82 46.61 -17.57
N MET A 38 -4.77 46.57 -18.91
CA MET A 38 -3.94 45.66 -19.73
C MET A 38 -2.44 46.03 -19.85
N ARG A 39 -1.96 47.11 -19.21
CA ARG A 39 -0.55 47.57 -19.36
C ARG A 39 0.38 47.15 -18.21
N THR A 40 -0.20 46.83 -17.06
CA THR A 40 0.49 46.28 -15.88
C THR A 40 0.59 44.75 -15.90
N PHE A 41 -0.31 44.09 -16.64
CA PHE A 41 -0.30 42.63 -16.81
C PHE A 41 0.99 42.11 -17.46
N THR A 42 1.57 42.85 -18.41
CA THR A 42 2.78 42.44 -19.12
C THR A 42 4.01 42.42 -18.19
N PHE A 43 4.12 43.39 -17.28
CA PHE A 43 5.19 43.43 -16.28
C PHE A 43 5.03 42.34 -15.21
N VAL A 44 3.79 42.05 -14.80
CA VAL A 44 3.49 40.95 -13.86
C VAL A 44 3.81 39.59 -14.48
N ILE A 45 3.47 39.38 -15.75
CA ILE A 45 3.79 38.15 -16.50
C ILE A 45 5.32 37.98 -16.64
N LEU A 46 6.06 39.07 -16.92
CA LEU A 46 7.52 39.06 -17.01
C LEU A 46 8.17 38.72 -15.65
N CYS A 47 7.64 39.27 -14.55
CA CYS A 47 8.11 38.94 -13.20
C CYS A 47 7.83 37.48 -12.82
N ILE A 48 6.68 36.92 -13.21
CA ILE A 48 6.35 35.50 -12.98
C ILE A 48 7.29 34.58 -13.79
N LEU A 49 7.66 34.97 -15.01
CA LEU A 49 8.64 34.23 -15.82
C LEU A 49 10.06 34.27 -15.22
N LEU A 50 10.47 35.40 -14.64
CA LEU A 50 11.78 35.56 -14.01
C LEU A 50 11.90 34.88 -12.64
N PHE A 51 10.81 34.74 -11.89
CA PHE A 51 10.78 34.02 -10.60
C PHE A 51 10.34 32.54 -10.71
N GLY A 52 9.85 32.11 -11.88
CA GLY A 52 9.32 30.75 -12.11
C GLY A 52 10.37 29.65 -12.28
N ALA A 53 11.66 29.98 -12.33
CA ALA A 53 12.75 29.00 -12.40
C ALA A 53 13.10 28.46 -11.00
N GLN A 54 12.13 27.88 -10.30
CA GLN A 54 12.42 27.04 -9.14
C GLN A 54 12.49 25.58 -9.57
N THR A 55 13.50 24.89 -9.05
CA THR A 55 13.80 23.49 -9.31
C THR A 55 12.58 22.63 -8.97
N THR A 56 12.03 21.96 -9.98
CA THR A 56 10.92 21.03 -9.77
C THR A 56 11.46 19.78 -9.09
N PHE A 57 11.18 19.59 -7.80
CA PHE A 57 11.40 18.30 -7.15
C PHE A 57 10.35 17.32 -7.68
N GLY A 58 10.81 16.26 -8.37
CA GLY A 58 9.94 15.17 -8.81
C GLY A 58 9.29 14.48 -7.61
N GLN A 59 8.06 14.00 -7.78
CA GLN A 59 7.35 13.27 -6.72
C GLN A 59 8.17 12.03 -6.34
N ASN A 60 8.61 11.98 -5.08
CA ASN A 60 9.31 10.82 -4.54
C ASN A 60 8.36 9.62 -4.55
N LYS A 61 8.76 8.53 -5.20
CA LYS A 61 7.96 7.31 -5.28
C LYS A 61 7.84 6.72 -3.87
N THR A 62 6.64 6.79 -3.31
CA THR A 62 6.30 6.11 -2.06
C THR A 62 5.56 4.83 -2.42
N ASP A 63 6.19 3.69 -2.15
CA ASP A 63 5.58 2.38 -2.39
C ASP A 63 4.64 2.03 -1.24
N ILE A 64 3.48 1.45 -1.55
CA ILE A 64 2.59 0.88 -0.54
C ILE A 64 3.10 -0.53 -0.22
N ILE A 65 3.70 -0.69 0.96
CA ILE A 65 4.27 -1.96 1.42
C ILE A 65 3.23 -2.69 2.27
N ILE A 66 2.75 -3.85 1.80
CA ILE A 66 1.73 -4.67 2.48
C ILE A 66 2.36 -5.61 3.52
N GLY A 67 3.67 -5.86 3.42
CA GLY A 67 4.41 -6.71 4.35
C GLY A 67 5.86 -6.94 3.90
N SER A 68 6.54 -7.83 4.59
CA SER A 68 7.93 -8.25 4.31
C SER A 68 8.02 -9.76 4.09
N GLN A 69 9.17 -10.26 3.68
CA GLN A 69 9.41 -11.69 3.52
C GLN A 69 10.69 -12.13 4.24
N PHE A 70 10.73 -13.38 4.70
CA PHE A 70 11.91 -14.02 5.26
C PHE A 70 11.94 -15.51 4.89
N ILE A 71 13.08 -16.15 5.06
CA ILE A 71 13.28 -17.57 4.74
C ILE A 71 13.59 -18.33 6.03
N ILE A 72 12.97 -19.50 6.18
CA ILE A 72 13.27 -20.45 7.26
C ILE A 72 13.78 -21.76 6.67
N LYS A 73 14.74 -22.40 7.34
CA LYS A 73 15.16 -23.76 7.00
C LYS A 73 14.38 -24.75 7.86
N SER A 74 13.56 -25.59 7.23
CA SER A 74 12.79 -26.63 7.92
C SER A 74 13.62 -27.90 8.04
N SER A 75 13.94 -28.31 9.27
CA SER A 75 14.61 -29.59 9.53
C SER A 75 13.72 -30.80 9.25
N ILE A 76 12.40 -30.66 9.45
CA ILE A 76 11.42 -31.73 9.26
C ILE A 76 11.24 -32.02 7.76
N LEU A 77 11.18 -30.98 6.94
CA LEU A 77 10.97 -31.09 5.50
C LEU A 77 12.28 -31.10 4.71
N ASN A 78 13.41 -30.85 5.39
CA ASN A 78 14.74 -30.73 4.81
C ASN A 78 14.81 -29.75 3.62
N GLU A 79 14.12 -28.62 3.72
CA GLU A 79 14.03 -27.61 2.66
C GLU A 79 13.87 -26.20 3.23
N GLU A 80 14.13 -25.19 2.39
CA GLU A 80 13.87 -23.79 2.72
C GLU A 80 12.42 -23.42 2.41
N ARG A 81 11.82 -22.62 3.30
CA ARG A 81 10.47 -22.09 3.14
C ARG A 81 10.47 -20.57 3.21
N THR A 82 9.92 -19.93 2.19
CA THR A 82 9.66 -18.49 2.22
C THR A 82 8.38 -18.21 3.01
N CYS A 83 8.47 -17.30 3.97
CA CYS A 83 7.34 -16.79 4.74
C CYS A 83 7.13 -15.30 4.43
N LEU A 84 5.87 -14.89 4.39
CA LEU A 84 5.46 -13.48 4.27
C LEU A 84 4.96 -13.03 5.64
N ILE A 85 5.35 -11.82 6.06
CA ILE A 85 4.95 -11.24 7.35
C ILE A 85 4.22 -9.93 7.14
N SER A 86 3.06 -9.79 7.79
CA SER A 86 2.36 -8.51 7.94
C SER A 86 2.30 -8.19 9.43
N ILE A 87 2.77 -6.99 9.78
CA ILE A 87 2.75 -6.47 11.15
C ILE A 87 1.74 -5.32 11.23
N PRO A 88 1.05 -5.16 12.37
CA PRO A 88 0.09 -4.07 12.55
C PRO A 88 0.79 -2.71 12.66
N ASP A 89 0.05 -1.63 12.39
CA ASP A 89 0.57 -0.26 12.36
C ASP A 89 1.19 0.15 13.73
N SER A 90 0.61 -0.32 14.84
CA SER A 90 1.12 -0.02 16.18
C SER A 90 2.35 -0.84 16.59
N TYR A 91 2.83 -1.78 15.76
CA TYR A 91 3.91 -2.71 16.16
C TYR A 91 5.21 -1.98 16.53
N ASN A 92 5.56 -0.91 15.80
CA ASN A 92 6.75 -0.11 16.03
C ASN A 92 6.48 1.17 16.83
N ASP A 93 5.29 1.29 17.43
CA ASP A 93 4.98 2.46 18.26
C ASP A 93 5.69 2.33 19.61
N SER A 94 6.63 3.24 19.87
CA SER A 94 7.42 3.26 21.10
C SER A 94 6.60 3.59 22.35
N THR A 95 5.35 4.05 22.20
CA THR A 95 4.44 4.28 23.32
C THR A 95 3.73 3.00 23.80
N GLU A 96 3.74 1.94 22.99
CA GLU A 96 2.98 0.69 23.20
C GLU A 96 3.90 -0.52 23.44
N VAL A 97 4.99 -0.35 24.20
CA VAL A 97 6.08 -1.33 24.37
C VAL A 97 5.64 -2.69 24.91
N ALA A 98 4.57 -2.75 25.72
CA ALA A 98 4.08 -3.98 26.35
C ALA A 98 2.93 -4.66 25.57
N LYS A 99 2.54 -4.12 24.41
CA LYS A 99 1.40 -4.61 23.67
C LYS A 99 1.68 -5.98 23.04
N LYS A 100 0.79 -6.93 23.28
CA LYS A 100 0.86 -8.28 22.72
C LYS A 100 -0.05 -8.38 21.49
N TYR A 101 0.45 -9.04 20.45
CA TYR A 101 -0.28 -9.24 19.21
C TYR A 101 -0.53 -10.74 19.00
N PRO A 102 -1.78 -11.17 18.75
CA PRO A 102 -2.05 -12.53 18.31
C PRO A 102 -1.32 -12.83 17.00
N ILE A 103 -0.94 -14.09 16.81
CA ILE A 103 -0.27 -14.56 15.60
C ILE A 103 -1.26 -15.40 14.79
N ILE A 104 -1.44 -15.03 13.52
CA ILE A 104 -2.22 -15.78 12.54
C ILE A 104 -1.25 -16.48 11.60
N ILE A 105 -1.22 -17.81 11.66
CA ILE A 105 -0.48 -18.63 10.69
C ILE A 105 -1.40 -18.88 9.48
N LEU A 106 -0.98 -18.42 8.31
CA LEU A 106 -1.74 -18.53 7.08
C LEU A 106 -1.07 -19.51 6.12
N LEU A 107 -1.78 -20.59 5.77
CA LEU A 107 -1.34 -21.53 4.74
C LEU A 107 -1.65 -21.00 3.35
N ASP A 108 -0.97 -21.52 2.32
CA ASP A 108 -1.08 -21.05 0.93
C ASP A 108 -0.80 -19.54 0.82
N GLY A 109 0.28 -19.13 1.49
CA GLY A 109 0.57 -17.72 1.72
C GLY A 109 0.78 -16.92 0.44
N TYR A 110 1.22 -17.54 -0.65
CA TYR A 110 1.35 -16.87 -1.94
C TYR A 110 0.00 -16.34 -2.46
N THR A 111 -1.06 -17.15 -2.30
CA THR A 111 -2.39 -16.86 -2.81
C THR A 111 -3.18 -15.94 -1.87
N HIS A 112 -3.07 -16.17 -0.56
CA HIS A 112 -3.99 -15.54 0.39
C HIS A 112 -3.43 -14.35 1.16
N PHE A 113 -2.11 -14.13 1.17
CA PHE A 113 -1.49 -13.12 2.03
C PHE A 113 -2.08 -11.72 1.84
N LYS A 114 -2.16 -11.24 0.59
CA LYS A 114 -2.64 -9.87 0.29
C LYS A 114 -4.07 -9.63 0.76
N THR A 115 -4.95 -10.60 0.55
CA THR A 115 -6.36 -10.49 0.95
C THR A 115 -6.49 -10.57 2.46
N ALA A 116 -5.86 -11.56 3.09
CA ALA A 116 -5.92 -11.74 4.54
C ALA A 116 -5.32 -10.53 5.29
N SER A 117 -4.18 -10.01 4.84
CA SER A 117 -3.54 -8.84 5.46
C SER A 117 -4.41 -7.60 5.34
N GLY A 118 -5.04 -7.37 4.17
CA GLY A 118 -5.96 -6.25 3.98
C GLY A 118 -7.20 -6.34 4.87
N ILE A 119 -7.79 -7.53 4.99
CA ILE A 119 -8.97 -7.75 5.86
C ILE A 119 -8.59 -7.53 7.33
N VAL A 120 -7.50 -8.14 7.79
CA VAL A 120 -7.07 -8.00 9.20
C VAL A 120 -6.75 -6.55 9.50
N HIS A 121 -5.98 -5.87 8.64
CA HIS A 121 -5.68 -4.44 8.80
C HIS A 121 -6.96 -3.60 8.90
N PHE A 122 -7.92 -3.82 8.01
CA PHE A 122 -9.19 -3.09 8.03
C PHE A 122 -9.99 -3.36 9.31
N MET A 123 -10.16 -4.63 9.69
CA MET A 123 -10.98 -5.02 10.83
C MET A 123 -10.36 -4.64 12.18
N SER A 124 -9.04 -4.61 12.27
CA SER A 124 -8.30 -4.19 13.48
C SER A 124 -8.02 -2.70 13.54
N SER A 125 -8.40 -1.92 12.52
CA SER A 125 -8.02 -0.51 12.44
C SER A 125 -8.76 0.35 13.47
N ASN A 126 -7.99 0.89 14.42
CA ASN A 126 -8.43 1.95 15.32
C ASN A 126 -8.82 3.23 14.56
N ARG A 127 -8.14 3.55 13.45
CA ARG A 127 -8.38 4.77 12.65
C ARG A 127 -9.81 4.82 12.09
N ASN A 128 -10.36 3.66 11.74
CA ASN A 128 -11.73 3.53 11.24
C ASN A 128 -12.75 3.16 12.32
N ARG A 129 -12.33 3.09 13.59
CA ARG A 129 -13.15 2.65 14.74
C ARG A 129 -13.81 1.28 14.53
N ASN A 130 -13.18 0.40 13.77
CA ASN A 130 -13.73 -0.93 13.51
C ASN A 130 -13.53 -1.82 14.74
N ASN A 131 -12.28 -1.98 15.21
CA ASN A 131 -11.90 -2.72 16.41
C ASN A 131 -12.62 -4.08 16.58
N LEU A 132 -12.97 -4.73 15.46
CA LEU A 132 -13.74 -5.97 15.44
C LEU A 132 -12.87 -7.16 15.82
N ILE A 133 -11.58 -7.07 15.53
CA ILE A 133 -10.55 -8.03 15.92
C ILE A 133 -9.34 -7.25 16.49
N PRO A 134 -8.54 -7.86 17.38
CA PRO A 134 -7.29 -7.25 17.80
C PRO A 134 -6.30 -7.14 16.63
N GLU A 135 -5.46 -6.11 16.67
CA GLU A 135 -4.28 -6.03 15.80
C GLU A 135 -3.45 -7.31 15.93
N SER A 136 -3.13 -7.94 14.80
CA SER A 136 -2.53 -9.27 14.76
C SER A 136 -1.37 -9.31 13.77
N ILE A 137 -0.38 -10.15 14.06
CA ILE A 137 0.73 -10.43 13.16
C ILE A 137 0.33 -11.61 12.28
N ILE A 138 0.41 -11.45 10.97
CA ILE A 138 0.16 -12.55 10.02
C ILE A 138 1.50 -13.10 9.56
N ILE A 139 1.68 -14.40 9.69
CA ILE A 139 2.80 -15.15 9.12
C ILE A 139 2.22 -16.12 8.10
N ALA A 140 2.41 -15.82 6.81
CA ALA A 140 1.91 -16.64 5.72
C ALA A 140 3.03 -17.50 5.12
N ILE A 141 2.84 -18.82 5.13
CA ILE A 141 3.84 -19.78 4.66
C ILE A 141 3.58 -20.07 3.19
N LYS A 142 4.57 -19.82 2.33
CA LYS A 142 4.47 -20.20 0.92
C LYS A 142 4.74 -21.70 0.78
N ASN A 143 3.92 -22.36 -0.04
CA ASN A 143 4.18 -23.71 -0.45
C ASN A 143 5.37 -23.75 -1.43
N VAL A 144 6.20 -24.78 -1.31
CA VAL A 144 7.19 -25.15 -2.33
C VAL A 144 6.51 -26.10 -3.33
N ASP A 145 5.86 -27.14 -2.81
CA ASP A 145 5.01 -28.05 -3.54
C ASP A 145 3.64 -28.10 -2.86
N ARG A 146 2.66 -27.43 -3.47
CA ARG A 146 1.31 -27.27 -2.91
C ARG A 146 0.54 -28.58 -2.84
N GLU A 147 0.71 -29.46 -3.83
CA GLU A 147 0.02 -30.75 -3.87
C GLU A 147 0.55 -31.66 -2.77
N ARG A 148 1.86 -31.79 -2.65
CA ARG A 148 2.50 -32.56 -1.57
C ARG A 148 2.11 -32.03 -0.18
N ASP A 149 2.09 -30.70 0.00
CA ASP A 149 1.87 -30.10 1.31
C ASP A 149 0.41 -30.19 1.80
N PHE A 150 -0.57 -30.26 0.88
CA PHE A 150 -2.00 -30.28 1.22
C PHE A 150 -2.71 -31.60 0.92
N THR A 151 -1.99 -32.60 0.41
CA THR A 151 -2.54 -33.95 0.24
C THR A 151 -2.05 -34.87 1.35
N VAL A 152 -2.99 -35.55 2.01
CA VAL A 152 -2.71 -36.45 3.14
C VAL A 152 -2.08 -37.76 2.67
N THR A 153 -2.38 -38.18 1.43
CA THR A 153 -1.85 -39.39 0.82
C THR A 153 -0.45 -39.17 0.27
N LYS A 154 0.52 -40.02 0.66
CA LYS A 154 1.83 -40.09 0.00
C LYS A 154 1.62 -40.36 -1.48
N ILE A 155 1.76 -39.34 -2.32
CA ILE A 155 1.89 -39.53 -3.76
C ILE A 155 3.19 -40.32 -3.95
N LYS A 156 3.08 -41.58 -4.40
CA LYS A 156 4.26 -42.32 -4.89
C LYS A 156 4.67 -41.65 -6.19
N THR A 157 5.66 -40.77 -6.14
CA THR A 157 6.38 -40.37 -7.34
C THR A 157 7.10 -41.62 -7.84
N LEU A 158 6.60 -42.20 -8.93
CA LEU A 158 7.31 -43.26 -9.64
C LEU A 158 8.47 -42.58 -10.37
N ASN A 159 9.68 -42.80 -9.87
CA ASN A 159 10.91 -42.51 -10.59
C ASN A 159 11.17 -43.57 -11.64
#